data_AF-A0A6V7I0A7-F1
#
_entry.id   AF-A0A6V7I0A7-F1
#
_cell.length_a   1.000
_cell.length_b   1.000
_cell.length_c   1.000
_cell.angle_alpha   90.00
_cell.angle_beta   90.00
_cell.angle_gamma   90.00
#
_symmetry.space_group_name_H-M   'P 1'
#
loop_
_entity.id
_entity.type
_entity.pdbx_description
1 polymer ?
#
loop_
_entity_poly.entity_id
_entity_poly.type
_entity_poly.pdbx_seq_one_letter_code
_entity_poly.pdbx_strand_id
1 'polypeptide(L)'
;FYRKTPTERIKSGNPWKIVWEMGTSSPGQYLARHPQRDSILFSTIKGQICEVSVGDDDIPRLQTICQQGSRHSLLITLEPGKFITTIDTFDQLNLFETQTGELSEKISLEKYGT
;
A
#
# COMPACT_ATOMS: atom_id res chain seq x y z
N PHE A 1 -16.71 -11.55 -10.69
CA PHE A 1 -16.64 -10.08 -10.59
C PHE A 1 -16.26 -9.50 -11.95
N TYR A 2 -17.21 -8.90 -12.68
CA TYR A 2 -16.94 -8.32 -14.00
C TYR A 2 -16.44 -6.88 -13.85
N ARG A 3 -15.21 -6.60 -14.28
CA ARG A 3 -14.64 -5.25 -14.27
C ARG A 3 -14.99 -4.58 -15.60
N LYS A 4 -16.01 -3.71 -15.59
CA LYS A 4 -16.43 -2.94 -16.77
C LYS A 4 -15.29 -2.08 -17.31
N THR A 5 -15.13 -2.07 -18.63
CA THR A 5 -14.14 -1.27 -19.34
C THR A 5 -14.42 0.23 -19.16
N PRO A 6 -13.40 1.11 -19.26
CA PRO A 6 -13.53 2.55 -18.97
C PRO A 6 -14.69 3.22 -19.71
N THR A 7 -14.98 2.79 -20.93
CA THR A 7 -16.04 3.30 -21.81
C THR A 7 -17.45 2.99 -21.33
N GLU A 8 -17.67 1.92 -20.55
CA GLU A 8 -18.98 1.56 -20.01
C GLU A 8 -19.37 2.38 -18.76
N ARG A 9 -18.40 3.03 -18.09
CA ARG A 9 -18.66 3.84 -16.88
C ARG A 9 -19.36 5.17 -17.17
N ILE A 10 -19.28 5.67 -18.40
CA ILE A 10 -19.73 7.02 -18.77
C ILE A 10 -21.24 7.06 -19.02
N LYS A 11 -21.89 5.92 -19.31
CA LYS A 11 -23.31 5.87 -19.72
C LYS A 11 -24.33 5.88 -18.58
N SER A 12 -23.92 5.71 -17.32
CA SER A 12 -24.84 5.69 -16.17
C SER A 12 -24.58 6.87 -15.22
N GLY A 13 -25.01 8.06 -15.66
CA GLY A 13 -25.63 9.07 -14.78
C GLY A 13 -24.77 9.85 -13.77
N ASN A 14 -23.49 9.53 -13.56
CA ASN A 14 -22.51 10.43 -12.95
C ASN A 14 -21.11 9.93 -13.29
N PRO A 15 -20.36 10.58 -14.21
CA PRO A 15 -19.00 10.19 -14.48
C PRO A 15 -18.18 10.39 -13.20
N TRP A 16 -17.50 9.34 -12.75
CA TRP A 16 -16.48 9.46 -11.71
C TRP A 16 -15.55 10.60 -12.09
N LYS A 17 -15.56 11.68 -11.30
CA LYS A 17 -14.64 12.80 -11.48
C LYS A 17 -13.43 12.54 -10.59
N ILE A 18 -12.24 12.67 -11.17
CA ILE A 18 -11.00 12.68 -10.39
C ILE A 18 -11.04 13.97 -9.55
N VAL A 19 -11.11 13.81 -8.23
CA VAL A 19 -11.13 14.94 -7.29
C VAL A 19 -9.70 15.38 -6.95
N TRP A 20 -8.78 14.41 -6.91
CA TRP A 20 -7.38 14.64 -6.57
C TRP A 20 -6.44 13.75 -7.38
N GLU A 21 -5.25 14.27 -7.62
CA GLU A 21 -4.11 13.55 -8.18
C GLU A 21 -2.88 13.86 -7.34
N MET A 22 -2.04 12.85 -7.14
CA MET A 22 -0.84 12.97 -6.33
C MET A 22 0.31 12.23 -7.00
N GLY A 23 1.44 12.92 -7.13
CA GLY A 23 2.68 12.34 -7.61
C GLY A 23 3.47 11.68 -6.49
N THR A 24 4.09 10.54 -6.79
CA THR A 24 5.08 9.89 -5.94
C THR A 24 6.44 9.89 -6.64
N SER A 25 7.53 9.86 -5.88
CA SER A 25 8.90 9.81 -6.43
C SER A 25 9.24 8.47 -7.12
N SER A 26 8.36 7.48 -6.98
CA SER A 26 8.48 6.14 -7.54
C SER A 26 7.10 5.53 -7.77
N PRO A 27 6.87 4.81 -8.90
CA PRO A 27 5.58 4.16 -9.17
C PRO A 27 5.12 3.24 -8.04
N GLY A 28 3.85 3.36 -7.66
CA GLY A 28 3.18 2.40 -6.77
C GLY A 28 2.91 1.08 -7.49
N GLN A 29 2.99 -0.04 -6.76
CA GLN A 29 2.85 -1.38 -7.31
C GLN A 29 1.75 -2.19 -6.63
N TYR A 30 1.80 -2.32 -5.30
CA TYR A 30 0.80 -3.06 -4.53
C TYR A 30 0.01 -2.08 -3.68
N LEU A 31 -1.30 -2.31 -3.56
CA LEU A 31 -2.21 -1.50 -2.76
C LEU A 31 -2.97 -2.39 -1.78
N ALA A 32 -3.18 -1.91 -0.56
CA ALA A 32 -4.00 -2.53 0.46
C ALA A 32 -4.84 -1.45 1.17
N ARG A 33 -6.10 -1.74 1.50
CA ARG A 33 -6.90 -0.85 2.34
C ARG A 33 -6.49 -1.04 3.79
N HIS A 34 -6.31 0.04 4.55
CA HIS A 34 -6.12 -0.08 5.99
C HIS A 34 -7.45 -0.54 6.65
N PRO A 35 -7.45 -1.59 7.48
CA PRO A 35 -8.69 -2.19 7.99
C PRO A 35 -9.44 -1.31 9.00
N GLN A 36 -8.75 -0.37 9.66
CA GLN A 36 -9.32 0.51 10.70
C GLN A 36 -9.27 2.01 10.40
N ARG A 37 -8.59 2.41 9.32
CA ARG A 37 -8.40 3.82 8.96
C ARG A 37 -8.99 4.03 7.59
N ASP A 38 -9.50 5.22 7.31
CA ASP A 38 -9.91 5.58 5.97
C ASP A 38 -8.69 5.96 5.13
N SER A 39 -7.88 4.96 4.85
CA SER A 39 -6.60 5.11 4.17
C SER A 39 -6.27 3.91 3.30
N ILE A 40 -5.39 4.15 2.34
CA ILE A 40 -4.85 3.17 1.42
C ILE A 40 -3.35 3.10 1.64
N LEU A 41 -2.86 1.91 1.93
CA LEU A 41 -1.44 1.58 1.93
C LEU A 41 -1.01 1.20 0.53
N PHE A 42 0.19 1.58 0.14
CA PHE A 42 0.80 1.10 -1.09
C PHE A 42 2.30 0.97 -0.97
N SER A 43 2.88 0.07 -1.76
CA SER A 43 4.34 -0.06 -1.89
C SER A 43 4.81 0.49 -3.24
N THR A 44 6.01 1.08 -3.26
CA THR A 44 6.65 1.56 -4.49
C THR A 44 7.67 0.55 -5.02
N ILE A 45 8.02 0.67 -6.30
CA ILE A 45 9.07 -0.18 -6.90
C ILE A 45 10.46 0.02 -6.25
N LYS A 46 10.67 1.14 -5.56
CA LYS A 46 11.88 1.42 -4.77
C LYS A 46 11.83 0.89 -3.35
N GLY A 47 10.77 0.18 -2.97
CA GLY A 47 10.68 -0.43 -1.64
C GLY A 47 10.18 0.48 -0.53
N GLN A 48 9.57 1.61 -0.89
CA GLN A 48 8.88 2.44 0.09
C GLN A 48 7.52 1.84 0.37
N ILE A 49 7.08 1.93 1.62
CA ILE A 49 5.69 1.69 2.01
C ILE A 49 5.12 3.03 2.41
N CYS A 50 3.99 3.39 1.81
CA CYS A 50 3.35 4.67 2.01
C CYS A 50 1.86 4.49 2.35
N GLU A 51 1.29 5.46 3.04
CA GLU A 51 -0.13 5.57 3.36
C GLU A 51 -0.69 6.85 2.73
N VAL A 52 -1.80 6.72 2.02
CA VAL A 52 -2.64 7.84 1.62
C VAL A 52 -3.88 7.84 2.48
N SER A 53 -4.09 8.91 3.25
CA SER A 53 -5.32 9.14 4.01
C SER A 53 -6.03 10.38 3.50
N VAL A 54 -7.35 10.43 3.65
CA VAL A 54 -8.15 11.63 3.41
C VAL A 54 -8.65 12.11 4.77
N GLY A 55 -8.32 13.34 5.13
CA GLY A 55 -8.81 13.96 6.37
C GLY A 55 -10.21 14.55 6.19
N ASP A 56 -10.76 15.12 7.27
CA ASP A 56 -12.08 15.76 7.27
C ASP A 56 -12.20 16.97 6.30
N ASP A 57 -11.06 17.49 5.84
CA ASP A 57 -10.99 18.58 4.86
C ASP A 57 -11.01 18.10 3.39
N ASP A 58 -11.24 16.81 3.16
CA ASP A 58 -11.20 16.15 1.86
C ASP A 58 -9.84 16.26 1.13
N ILE A 59 -8.76 16.66 1.83
CA ILE A 59 -7.42 16.79 1.25
C ILE A 59 -6.63 15.49 1.47
N PRO A 60 -6.18 14.80 0.40
CA PRO A 60 -5.37 13.60 0.55
C PRO A 60 -3.97 13.93 1.05
N ARG A 61 -3.49 13.14 2.01
CA ARG A 61 -2.18 13.27 2.63
C ARG A 61 -1.39 12.00 2.39
N LEU A 62 -0.14 12.17 1.94
CA LEU A 62 0.80 11.07 1.75
C LEU A 62 1.81 11.04 2.87
N GLN A 63 1.91 9.89 3.52
CA GLN A 63 2.94 9.60 4.50
C GLN A 63 3.78 8.43 4.01
N THR A 64 5.10 8.61 3.97
CA THR A 64 6.01 7.47 3.83
C THR A 64 6.16 6.82 5.21
N ILE A 65 5.72 5.57 5.34
CA ILE A 65 5.82 4.79 6.57
C ILE A 65 7.24 4.27 6.72
N CYS A 66 7.76 3.55 5.71
CA CYS A 66 9.11 3.01 5.76
C CYS A 66 9.81 3.06 4.39
N GLN A 67 11.14 3.03 4.43
CA GLN A 67 11.99 3.03 3.25
C GLN A 67 13.13 2.02 3.43
N GLN A 68 12.92 0.78 2.95
CA GLN A 68 13.93 -0.27 3.02
C GLN A 68 14.86 -0.35 1.80
N GLY A 69 14.48 0.26 0.68
CA GLY A 69 15.29 0.24 -0.54
C GLY A 69 15.27 -1.09 -1.32
N SER A 70 14.56 -2.11 -0.82
CA SER A 70 14.29 -3.37 -1.52
C SER A 70 12.85 -3.41 -2.02
N ARG A 71 12.64 -3.86 -3.26
CA ARG A 71 11.29 -3.99 -3.83
C ARG A 71 10.51 -5.06 -3.07
N HIS A 72 9.24 -4.79 -2.81
CA HIS A 72 8.31 -5.75 -2.20
C HIS A 72 7.55 -6.52 -3.29
N SER A 73 7.31 -7.81 -3.10
CA SER A 73 6.45 -8.66 -3.95
C SER A 73 5.04 -8.86 -3.37
N LEU A 74 4.85 -8.47 -2.11
CA LEU A 74 3.60 -8.60 -1.35
C LEU A 74 3.43 -7.43 -0.37
N LEU A 75 2.18 -7.03 -0.12
CA LEU A 75 1.81 -6.04 0.91
C LEU A 75 0.49 -6.47 1.56
N ILE A 76 0.52 -6.83 2.84
CA ILE A 76 -0.66 -7.25 3.61
C ILE A 76 -0.68 -6.50 4.94
N THR A 77 -1.88 -6.14 5.41
CA THR A 77 -2.09 -5.64 6.78
C THR A 77 -2.43 -6.81 7.72
N LEU A 78 -1.75 -6.92 8.85
CA LEU A 78 -2.06 -7.86 9.93
C LEU A 78 -2.62 -7.12 11.15
N GLU A 79 -3.20 -7.90 12.07
CA GLU A 79 -3.71 -7.45 13.38
C GLU A 79 -4.41 -6.08 13.34
N PRO A 80 -5.70 -6.07 12.99
CA PRO A 80 -6.40 -4.90 12.45
C PRO A 80 -5.56 -3.66 12.04
N GLY A 81 -4.56 -3.83 11.17
CA GLY A 81 -3.77 -2.72 10.61
C GLY A 81 -2.66 -2.20 11.52
N LYS A 82 -2.39 -2.84 12.65
CA LYS A 82 -1.25 -2.52 13.53
C LYS A 82 0.07 -2.82 12.85
N PHE A 83 0.12 -3.87 12.04
CA PHE A 83 1.31 -4.29 11.34
C PHE A 83 1.09 -4.39 9.82
N ILE A 84 2.17 -4.17 9.09
CA ILE A 84 2.27 -4.39 7.66
C ILE A 84 3.29 -5.50 7.43
N THR A 85 2.89 -6.53 6.72
CA THR A 85 3.77 -7.61 6.29
C THR A 85 4.07 -7.48 4.82
N THR A 86 5.36 -7.57 4.48
CA THR A 86 5.83 -7.65 3.10
C THR A 86 6.76 -8.84 2.90
N ILE A 87 6.89 -9.27 1.64
CA ILE A 87 7.99 -10.12 1.20
C ILE A 87 8.82 -9.26 0.26
N ASP A 88 10.12 -9.15 0.51
CA ASP A 88 11.02 -8.43 -0.39
C ASP A 88 11.63 -9.33 -1.47
N THR A 89 12.37 -8.74 -2.42
CA THR A 89 13.04 -9.47 -3.50
C THR A 89 14.19 -10.38 -3.05
N PHE A 90 14.54 -10.38 -1.76
CA PHE A 90 15.56 -11.25 -1.17
C PHE A 90 14.92 -12.38 -0.35
N ASP A 91 13.64 -12.68 -0.61
CA ASP A 91 12.85 -13.68 0.10
C ASP A 91 12.85 -13.47 1.62
N GLN A 92 12.82 -12.19 2.04
CA GLN A 92 12.65 -11.83 3.45
C GLN A 92 11.20 -11.48 3.71
N LEU A 93 10.57 -12.15 4.67
CA LEU A 93 9.34 -11.71 5.28
C LEU A 93 9.66 -10.60 6.29
N ASN A 94 9.14 -9.40 6.05
CA ASN A 94 9.34 -8.24 6.90
C ASN A 94 8.01 -7.88 7.58
N LEU A 95 8.06 -7.55 8.87
CA LEU A 95 6.93 -7.06 9.66
C LEU A 95 7.24 -5.63 10.12
N PHE A 96 6.43 -4.67 9.67
CA PHE A 96 6.56 -3.27 10.05
C PHE A 96 5.41 -2.85 10.95
N GLU A 97 5.69 -2.01 11.93
CA GLU A 97 4.65 -1.30 12.67
C GLU A 97 4.06 -0.18 11.79
N THR A 98 2.74 -0.17 11.60
CA THR A 98 2.09 0.82 10.73
C THR A 98 2.19 2.25 11.26
N GLN A 99 2.27 2.44 12.59
CA GLN A 99 2.32 3.78 13.20
C GLN A 99 3.69 4.43 13.09
N THR A 100 4.74 3.66 13.37
CA THR A 100 6.12 4.15 13.47
C THR A 100 6.90 3.91 12.18
N GLY A 101 6.49 2.92 11.39
CA GLY A 101 7.24 2.42 10.24
C GLY A 101 8.47 1.61 10.61
N GLU A 102 8.66 1.32 11.90
CA GLU A 102 9.77 0.52 12.38
C GLU A 102 9.63 -0.93 11.95
N LEU A 103 10.76 -1.53 11.55
CA LEU A 103 10.84 -2.96 11.29
C LEU A 103 10.82 -3.70 12.62
N SER A 104 9.71 -4.35 12.91
CA SER A 104 9.51 -5.14 14.13
C SER A 104 10.19 -6.50 14.02
N GLU A 105 9.97 -7.20 12.90
CA GLU A 105 10.56 -8.53 12.67
C GLU A 105 11.00 -8.71 11.22
N LYS A 106 12.01 -9.58 11.04
CA LYS A 106 12.53 -9.97 9.73
C LYS A 106 12.91 -11.45 9.73
N ILE A 107 12.31 -12.21 8.83
CA ILE A 107 12.49 -13.65 8.72
C ILE A 107 12.93 -13.99 7.29
N SER A 108 14.08 -14.63 7.16
CA SER A 108 14.51 -15.20 5.87
C SER A 108 13.69 -16.43 5.55
N LEU A 109 13.03 -16.42 4.39
CA LEU A 109 12.21 -17.54 3.88
C LEU A 109 13.05 -18.63 3.22
N GLU A 110 14.34 -18.40 2.95
CA GLU A 110 15.28 -19.41 2.43
C GLU A 110 15.29 -20.68 3.31
N LYS A 111 15.05 -20.53 4.62
CA LYS A 111 15.03 -21.64 5.58
C LYS A 111 13.70 -22.39 5.64
N TYR A 112 12.65 -21.87 4.99
CA TYR A 112 11.28 -22.37 5.08
C TYR A 112 10.73 -22.86 3.73
N GLY A 113 11.53 -22.84 2.66
CA GLY A 113 11.15 -23.33 1.34
C GLY A 113 12.32 -23.94 0.57
N THR A 114 12.28 -25.26 0.43
CA THR A 114 12.74 -25.99 -0.78
C THR A 114 11.52 -26.65 -1.39
#